data_AF-A0ABD5XTK1-F1
#
_entry.id   AF-A0ABD5XTK1-F1
#
_cell.length_a   1.000
_cell.length_b   1.000
_cell.length_c   1.000
_cell.angle_alpha   90.00
_cell.angle_beta   90.00
_cell.angle_gamma   90.00
#
_symmetry.space_group_name_H-M   'P 1'
#
loop_
_entity.id
_entity.type
_entity.pdbx_description
1 polymer ?
#
loop_
_entity_poly.entity_id
_entity_poly.type
_entity_poly.pdbx_seq_one_letter_code
_entity_poly.pdbx_strand_id
1 'polypeptide(L)' 'MPERVETTDPDGVDYGWVMQATFVVTVTLGSVLVAALSAFVVLPTWAARASFAIRVGAVIWIVTAVGAYYYEKNVRAA' A
#
# COMPACT_ATOMS: atom_id res chain seq x y z
N MET A 1 -40.19 2.10 9.88
CA MET A 1 -39.08 2.71 9.11
C MET A 1 -37.89 2.74 10.06
N PRO A 2 -36.77 2.04 9.81
CA PRO A 2 -35.58 2.31 10.60
C PRO A 2 -35.17 3.78 10.40
N GLU A 3 -34.78 4.42 11.49
CA GLU A 3 -34.24 5.79 11.49
C GLU A 3 -33.08 5.88 10.49
N ARG A 4 -33.08 6.92 9.65
CA ARG A 4 -31.96 7.17 8.75
C ARG A 4 -30.82 7.74 9.58
N VAL A 5 -29.85 6.90 9.93
CA VAL A 5 -28.60 7.34 10.54
C VAL A 5 -27.83 8.13 9.49
N GLU A 6 -27.79 9.45 9.65
CA GLU A 6 -26.89 10.33 8.90
C GLU A 6 -25.45 9.93 9.23
N THR A 7 -24.78 9.30 8.26
CA THR A 7 -23.37 8.95 8.36
C THR A 7 -22.58 10.08 7.75
N THR A 8 -21.94 10.90 8.58
CA THR A 8 -20.90 11.83 8.12
C THR A 8 -19.59 11.07 7.98
N ASP A 9 -18.84 11.33 6.92
CA ASP A 9 -17.43 10.97 6.83
C ASP A 9 -16.63 12.10 7.49
N PRO A 10 -16.20 11.95 8.75
CA PRO A 10 -15.63 13.06 9.52
C PRO A 10 -14.30 13.56 8.95
N ASP A 11 -13.59 12.76 8.16
CA ASP A 11 -12.30 13.12 7.56
C ASP A 11 -12.40 13.44 6.05
N GLY A 12 -13.52 13.08 5.41
CA GLY A 12 -13.70 13.19 3.95
C GLY A 12 -12.78 12.27 3.15
N VAL A 13 -12.30 11.17 3.74
CA VAL A 13 -11.33 10.25 3.15
C VAL A 13 -12.00 8.92 2.86
N ASP A 14 -12.00 8.50 1.59
CA ASP A 14 -12.43 7.14 1.21
C ASP A 14 -11.37 6.11 1.62
N TYR A 15 -11.47 5.64 2.87
CA TYR A 15 -10.62 4.58 3.41
C TYR A 15 -10.75 3.25 2.64
N GLY A 16 -11.89 3.02 1.97
CA GLY A 16 -12.08 1.86 1.09
C GLY A 16 -11.16 1.94 -0.14
N TRP A 17 -11.12 3.11 -0.79
CA TRP A 17 -10.19 3.38 -1.87
C TRP A 17 -8.73 3.31 -1.41
N VAL A 18 -8.38 3.92 -0.28
CA VAL A 18 -7.01 3.88 0.26
C VAL A 18 -6.55 2.43 0.47
N MET A 19 -7.41 1.58 1.04
CA MET A 19 -7.11 0.16 1.25
C MET A 19 -6.94 -0.59 -0.09
N GLN A 20 -7.86 -0.42 -1.03
CA GLN A 20 -7.80 -1.10 -2.32
C GLN A 20 -6.59 -0.66 -3.15
N ALA A 21 -6.33 0.65 -3.22
CA ALA A 21 -5.19 1.21 -3.93
C ALA A 21 -3.87 0.69 -3.34
N THR A 22 -3.72 0.75 -2.01
CA THR A 22 -2.52 0.22 -1.33
C THR A 22 -2.31 -1.26 -1.63
N PHE A 23 -3.38 -2.08 -1.59
CA PHE A 23 -3.31 -3.50 -1.91
C PHE A 23 -2.89 -3.75 -3.37
N VAL A 24 -3.59 -3.14 -4.33
CA VAL A 24 -3.33 -3.33 -5.77
C VAL A 24 -1.92 -2.86 -6.14
N VAL A 25 -1.51 -1.67 -5.68
CA VAL A 25 -0.19 -1.10 -5.97
C VAL A 25 0.93 -1.94 -5.36
N THR A 26 0.78 -2.39 -4.11
CA THR A 26 1.82 -3.19 -3.45
C THR A 26 1.95 -4.58 -4.07
N VAL A 27 0.85 -5.22 -4.45
CA VAL A 27 0.89 -6.54 -5.09
C VAL A 27 1.49 -6.44 -6.49
N THR A 28 1.03 -5.49 -7.31
CA THR A 28 1.48 -5.36 -8.70
C THR A 28 2.86 -4.70 -8.79
N LEU A 29 2.93 -3.41 -8.49
CA LEU A 29 4.17 -2.64 -8.61
C LEU A 29 5.19 -3.07 -7.56
N GLY A 30 4.75 -3.40 -6.35
CA GLY A 30 5.65 -3.82 -5.29
C GLY A 30 6.35 -5.15 -5.58
N SER A 31 5.64 -6.15 -6.12
CA SER A 31 6.29 -7.42 -6.52
C SER A 31 7.29 -7.23 -7.65
N VAL A 32 6.98 -6.38 -8.63
CA VAL A 32 7.89 -6.02 -9.73
C VAL A 32 9.15 -5.34 -9.19
N LEU A 33 9.00 -4.39 -8.25
CA LEU A 33 10.13 -3.70 -7.62
C LEU A 33 10.99 -4.66 -6.78
N VAL A 34 10.38 -5.54 -5.99
CA VAL A 34 11.11 -6.56 -5.21
C VAL A 34 11.92 -7.46 -6.16
N ALA A 35 11.32 -7.93 -7.25
CA ALA A 35 12.01 -8.75 -8.24
C ALA A 35 13.16 -8.00 -8.91
N ALA A 36 12.93 -6.77 -9.35
CA ALA A 36 13.95 -5.93 -9.98
C ALA A 36 15.13 -5.64 -9.03
N LEU A 37 14.85 -5.27 -7.78
CA LEU A 37 15.88 -4.98 -6.79
C LEU A 37 16.67 -6.25 -6.41
N SER A 38 16.05 -7.43 -6.46
CA SER A 38 16.73 -8.70 -6.17
C SER A 38 17.86 -9.01 -7.15
N ALA A 39 17.82 -8.44 -8.37
CA ALA A 39 18.86 -8.64 -9.39
C ALA A 39 20.21 -7.98 -9.03
N PHE A 40 20.22 -7.05 -8.08
CA PHE A 40 21.42 -6.30 -7.67
C PHE A 40 22.08 -6.85 -6.40
N VAL A 41 21.53 -7.92 -5.81
CA VAL A 41 22.02 -8.49 -4.56
C VAL A 41 22.17 -10.01 -4.66
N VAL A 42 23.22 -10.56 -4.04
CA VAL A 42 23.45 -12.01 -4.03
C VAL A 42 22.60 -12.63 -2.93
N LEU A 43 21.59 -13.42 -3.31
CA LEU A 43 20.65 -14.09 -2.41
C LEU A 43 20.76 -15.61 -2.56
N PRO A 44 21.80 -16.25 -2.00
CA PRO A 44 22.12 -17.65 -2.29
C PRO A 44 21.14 -18.62 -1.61
N THR A 45 20.57 -18.23 -0.47
CA THR A 45 19.68 -19.08 0.34
C THR A 45 18.24 -18.62 0.25
N TRP A 46 17.30 -19.53 0.53
CA TRP A 46 15.88 -19.19 0.66
C TRP A 46 15.63 -18.15 1.76
N ALA A 47 16.28 -18.31 2.93
CA ALA A 47 16.15 -17.35 4.04
C ALA A 47 16.62 -15.94 3.64
N ALA A 48 17.68 -15.81 2.84
CA ALA A 48 18.12 -14.52 2.30
C ALA A 48 17.05 -13.91 1.38
N ARG A 49 16.47 -14.70 0.47
CA ARG A 49 15.38 -14.24 -0.43
C ARG A 49 14.14 -13.78 0.36
N ALA A 50 13.72 -14.55 1.36
CA ALA A 50 12.56 -14.22 2.18
C ALA A 50 12.79 -12.95 3.00
N SER A 51 13.93 -12.83 3.69
CA SER A 51 14.25 -11.63 4.48
C SER A 51 14.38 -10.38 3.62
N PHE A 52 14.96 -10.50 2.42
CA PHE A 52 15.01 -9.43 1.44
C PHE A 52 13.61 -8.99 1.02
N ALA A 53 12.77 -9.92 0.57
CA ALA A 53 11.41 -9.64 0.12
C ALA A 53 10.56 -8.98 1.23
N ILE A 54 10.65 -9.46 2.47
CA ILE A 54 9.91 -8.90 3.61
C ILE A 54 10.37 -7.46 3.88
N ARG A 55 11.68 -7.20 3.90
CA ARG A 55 12.21 -5.86 4.21
C ARG A 55 11.86 -4.84 3.13
N VAL A 56 12.07 -5.20 1.86
CA VAL A 56 11.73 -4.34 0.73
C VAL A 56 10.21 -4.15 0.65
N GLY A 57 9.44 -5.22 0.81
CA GLY A 57 7.99 -5.19 0.83
C GLY A 57 7.44 -4.29 1.94
N ALA A 58 8.03 -4.31 3.14
CA ALA A 58 7.64 -3.43 4.24
C ALA A 58 7.84 -1.94 3.90
N VAL A 59 8.97 -1.59 3.27
CA VAL A 59 9.22 -0.20 2.83
C VAL A 59 8.19 0.22 1.78
N ILE A 60 7.94 -0.62 0.78
CA ILE A 60 6.94 -0.35 -0.27
C ILE A 60 5.55 -0.18 0.35
N TRP A 61 5.16 -1.06 1.27
CA TRP A 61 3.87 -0.98 1.96
C TRP A 61 3.69 0.34 2.70
N ILE A 62 4.69 0.77 3.48
CA ILE A 62 4.59 2.02 4.24
C ILE A 62 4.48 3.21 3.29
N VAL A 63 5.34 3.28 2.25
CA VAL A 63 5.34 4.38 1.29
C VAL A 63 4.00 4.46 0.54
N THR A 64 3.48 3.32 0.09
CA THR A 64 2.21 3.26 -0.64
C THR A 64 1.01 3.59 0.25
N ALA A 65 0.97 3.10 1.50
CA ALA A 65 -0.13 3.39 2.43
C ALA A 65 -0.17 4.89 2.79
N VAL A 66 0.98 5.48 3.13
CA VAL A 66 1.07 6.92 3.44
C VAL A 66 0.78 7.75 2.20
N GLY A 67 1.32 7.36 1.04
CA GLY A 67 1.09 8.04 -0.23
C GLY A 67 -0.37 7.99 -0.68
N ALA A 68 -1.05 6.84 -0.55
CA ALA A 68 -2.46 6.69 -0.88
C ALA A 68 -3.34 7.53 0.04
N TYR A 69 -3.11 7.50 1.35
CA TYR A 69 -3.82 8.36 2.29
C TYR A 69 -3.62 9.85 1.98
N TYR A 70 -2.36 10.26 1.75
CA TYR A 70 -2.04 11.65 1.41
C TYR A 70 -2.71 12.08 0.10
N TYR A 71 -2.67 11.24 -0.93
CA TYR A 71 -3.26 11.52 -2.23
C TYR A 71 -4.78 11.66 -2.13
N GLU A 72 -5.44 10.75 -1.40
CA GLU A 72 -6.88 10.84 -1.18
C GLU A 72 -7.25 12.15 -0.49
N LYS A 73 -6.60 12.43 0.64
CA LYS A 73 -6.89 13.60 1.46
C LYS A 73 -6.62 14.94 0.79
N ASN A 74 -5.57 15.04 -0.04
CA ASN A 74 -5.08 16.34 -0.51
C ASN A 74 -5.27 16.59 -2.01
N VAL A 75 -5.52 15.55 -2.81
CA VAL A 75 -5.59 15.65 -4.27
C VAL A 75 -6.93 15.19 -4.81
N ARG A 76 -7.48 14.11 -4.25
CA ARG A 76 -8.68 13.45 -4.81
C ARG A 76 -9.99 13.85 -4.13
N ALA A 77 -9.96 14.09 -2.81
CA ALA A 77 -11.10 14.56 -2.03
C ALA A 77 -11.15 16.09 -1.83
N ALA A 78 -10.13 16.81 -2.32
CA ALA A 78 -10.05 18.27 -2.31
C ALA A 78 -10.74 18.86 -3.57
#